data_AF-A0A9D8MS43-F1
#
_entry.id   AF-A0A9D8MS43-F1
#
_cell.length_a   1.000
_cell.length_b   1.000
_cell.length_c   1.000
_cell.angle_alpha   90.00
_cell.angle_beta   90.00
_cell.angle_gamma   90.00
#
_symmetry.space_group_name_H-M   'P 1'
#
loop_
_entity.id
_entity.type
_entity.pdbx_description
1 polymer ?
#
loop_
_entity_poly.entity_id
_entity_poly.type
_entity_poly.pdbx_seq_one_letter_code
_entity_poly.pdbx_strand_id
1 'polypeptide(L)'
;MNKLKTFLLYAEASSQVDLLNDEEAGQLFKALFHYVSDGIELITPNRVLAMTFSVFKAQIDRGAEKYESICKKRADAANKKWEMLRRANEALESNSMQMDANGCNCIQMNTNGGNNNPKSNPNPQSKKES
;
A
#
# COMPACT_ATOMS: atom_id res chain seq x y z
N MET A 1 -12.05 6.27 -13.03
CA MET A 1 -10.88 6.41 -12.13
C MET A 1 -11.27 5.98 -10.74
N ASN A 2 -10.44 5.20 -10.06
CA ASN A 2 -10.67 4.89 -8.64
C ASN A 2 -10.54 6.19 -7.83
N LYS A 3 -11.58 6.54 -7.06
CA LYS A 3 -11.57 7.75 -6.24
C LYS A 3 -10.50 7.60 -5.16
N LEU A 4 -9.50 8.48 -5.20
CA LEU A 4 -8.44 8.51 -4.20
C LEU A 4 -9.02 9.01 -2.88
N LYS A 5 -8.88 8.21 -1.81
CA LYS A 5 -9.34 8.58 -0.46
C LYS A 5 -8.33 9.43 0.31
N THR A 6 -7.08 9.39 -0.11
CA THR A 6 -5.97 10.05 0.57
C THR A 6 -4.94 10.41 -0.49
N PHE A 7 -4.30 11.57 -0.32
CA PHE A 7 -3.15 11.99 -1.09
C PHE A 7 -2.09 12.55 -0.13
N LEU A 8 -0.83 12.53 -0.56
CA LEU A 8 0.31 13.01 0.21
C LEU A 8 0.92 14.19 -0.52
N LEU A 9 1.24 15.25 0.24
CA LEU A 9 2.04 16.36 -0.25
C LEU A 9 3.46 16.21 0.29
N TYR A 10 4.44 16.30 -0.61
CA TYR A 10 5.84 16.15 -0.24
C TYR A 10 6.44 17.52 0.06
N ALA A 11 7.17 17.62 1.17
CA ALA A 11 7.77 18.87 1.65
C ALA A 11 8.82 19.47 0.68
N GLU A 12 9.31 18.69 -0.27
CA GLU A 12 10.19 19.17 -1.35
C GLU A 12 9.56 20.31 -2.17
N ALA A 13 8.23 20.33 -2.27
CA ALA A 13 7.49 21.37 -2.97
C ALA A 13 7.19 22.63 -2.11
N SER A 14 7.73 22.71 -0.89
CA SER A 14 7.51 23.85 0.02
C SER A 14 7.94 25.18 -0.59
N SER A 15 9.12 25.21 -1.23
CA SER A 15 9.64 26.43 -1.86
C SER A 15 8.70 27.02 -2.92
N GLN A 16 7.90 26.20 -3.59
CA GLN A 16 6.92 26.62 -4.59
C GLN A 16 5.64 27.15 -3.95
N VAL A 17 5.32 26.69 -2.73
CA VAL A 17 4.20 27.21 -1.93
C VAL A 17 4.59 28.55 -1.30
N ASP A 18 5.83 28.71 -0.85
CA ASP A 18 6.34 29.96 -0.25
C ASP A 18 6.35 31.14 -1.23
N LEU A 19 6.30 30.88 -2.54
CA LEU A 19 6.19 31.90 -3.59
C LEU A 19 4.76 32.44 -3.75
N LEU A 20 3.77 31.79 -3.16
CA LEU A 20 2.36 32.17 -3.23
C LEU A 20 2.00 33.05 -2.03
N ASN A 21 1.07 33.98 -2.23
CA ASN A 21 0.39 34.61 -1.09
C ASN A 21 -0.64 33.66 -0.47
N ASP A 22 -1.18 34.03 0.70
CA ASP A 22 -2.13 33.19 1.44
C ASP A 22 -3.41 32.92 0.63
N GLU A 23 -3.88 33.89 -0.16
CA GLU A 23 -5.04 33.71 -1.03
C GLU A 23 -4.79 32.65 -2.12
N GLU A 24 -3.63 32.70 -2.76
CA GLU A 24 -3.19 31.76 -3.79
C GLU A 24 -2.91 30.38 -3.21
N ALA A 25 -2.30 30.29 -2.04
CA ALA A 25 -2.11 29.05 -1.31
C ALA A 25 -3.47 28.41 -0.95
N GLY A 26 -4.44 29.23 -0.55
CA GLY A 26 -5.83 28.79 -0.33
C GLY A 26 -6.50 28.27 -1.61
N GLN A 27 -6.30 28.94 -2.74
CA GLN A 27 -6.79 28.49 -4.05
C GLN A 27 -6.14 27.17 -4.46
N LEU A 28 -4.82 27.06 -4.30
CA LEU A 28 -4.05 25.85 -4.56
C LEU A 28 -4.64 24.68 -3.77
N PHE A 29 -4.80 24.85 -2.45
CA PHE A 29 -5.24 23.78 -1.57
C PHE A 29 -6.64 23.29 -1.92
N LYS A 30 -7.60 24.19 -2.19
CA LYS A 30 -8.95 23.82 -2.66
C LYS A 30 -8.88 23.06 -3.99
N ALA A 31 -8.06 23.53 -4.92
CA ALA A 31 -7.91 22.89 -6.22
C ALA A 31 -7.35 21.46 -6.12
N LEU A 32 -6.43 21.20 -5.19
CA LEU A 32 -5.92 19.85 -4.94
C LEU A 32 -7.04 18.89 -4.49
N PHE A 33 -7.96 19.34 -3.63
CA PHE A 33 -9.11 18.51 -3.24
C PHE A 33 -10.06 18.22 -4.40
N HIS A 34 -10.36 19.22 -5.23
CA HIS A 34 -11.18 19.05 -6.42
C HIS A 34 -10.53 18.10 -7.43
N TYR A 35 -9.21 18.21 -7.60
CA TYR A 35 -8.45 17.30 -8.46
C TYR A 35 -8.52 15.85 -7.97
N VAL A 36 -8.24 15.61 -6.69
CA VAL A 36 -8.24 14.25 -6.12
C VAL A 36 -9.65 13.64 -6.08
N SER A 37 -10.67 14.46 -5.80
CA SER A 37 -12.03 13.99 -5.61
C SER A 37 -12.78 13.75 -6.92
N ASP A 38 -12.62 14.68 -7.87
CA ASP A 38 -13.48 14.80 -9.05
C ASP A 38 -12.68 14.93 -10.36
N GLY A 39 -11.34 14.96 -10.30
CA GLY A 39 -10.47 15.08 -11.47
C GLY A 39 -10.44 16.47 -12.10
N ILE A 40 -10.93 17.50 -11.39
CA ILE A 40 -11.01 18.86 -11.90
C ILE A 40 -9.65 19.55 -11.76
N GLU A 41 -9.10 20.02 -12.87
CA GLU A 41 -7.82 20.76 -12.88
C GLU A 41 -8.02 22.24 -12.55
N LEU A 42 -6.97 22.85 -11.95
CA LEU A 42 -6.96 24.28 -11.68
C LEU A 42 -6.78 25.09 -12.95
N ILE A 43 -7.73 25.96 -13.26
CA ILE A 43 -7.62 26.95 -14.33
C ILE A 43 -7.39 28.32 -13.67
N THR A 44 -6.23 28.91 -13.90
CA THR A 44 -5.85 30.21 -13.32
C THR A 44 -4.94 31.00 -14.28
N PRO A 45 -5.07 32.34 -14.34
CA PRO A 45 -4.11 33.17 -15.06
C PRO A 45 -2.77 33.33 -14.32
N ASN A 46 -2.72 33.01 -13.02
CA ASN A 46 -1.48 33.06 -12.26
C ASN A 46 -0.59 31.87 -12.63
N ARG A 47 0.53 32.17 -13.31
CA ARG A 47 1.49 31.16 -13.78
C ARG A 47 2.21 30.44 -12.65
N VAL A 48 2.54 31.12 -11.55
CA VAL A 48 3.21 30.50 -10.39
C VAL A 48 2.27 29.48 -9.77
N LEU A 49 1.02 29.88 -9.51
CA LEU A 49 0.00 28.99 -8.98
C LEU A 49 -0.26 27.78 -9.89
N ALA A 50 -0.35 27.99 -11.22
CA ALA A 50 -0.52 26.90 -12.18
C ALA A 50 0.69 25.94 -12.20
N MET A 51 1.91 26.47 -12.15
CA MET A 51 3.13 25.65 -12.09
C MET A 51 3.20 24.85 -10.78
N THR A 52 2.94 25.50 -9.64
CA THR A 52 2.90 24.85 -8.33
C THR A 52 1.85 23.74 -8.29
N PHE A 53 0.65 23.99 -8.83
CA PHE A 53 -0.39 22.96 -8.97
C PHE A 53 0.09 21.78 -9.83
N SER A 54 0.78 22.03 -10.95
CA SER A 54 1.28 20.94 -11.82
C SER A 54 2.32 20.05 -11.13
N VAL A 55 3.16 20.61 -10.26
CA VAL A 55 4.10 19.84 -9.42
C VAL A 55 3.33 18.91 -8.49
N PHE A 56 2.35 19.42 -7.77
CA PHE A 56 1.55 18.61 -6.85
C PHE A 56 0.70 17.57 -7.57
N LYS A 57 0.12 17.93 -8.73
CA LYS A 57 -0.59 16.99 -9.61
C LYS A 57 0.29 15.78 -9.94
N ALA A 58 1.52 16.02 -10.40
CA ALA A 58 2.46 14.94 -10.72
C ALA A 58 2.82 14.07 -9.50
N GLN A 59 2.91 14.66 -8.30
CA GLN A 59 3.15 13.91 -7.06
C GLN A 59 1.95 13.01 -6.70
N ILE A 60 0.74 13.54 -6.83
CA ILE A 60 -0.51 12.81 -6.57
C ILE A 60 -0.64 11.64 -7.54
N ASP A 61 -0.45 11.88 -8.84
CA ASP A 61 -0.56 10.86 -9.89
C ASP A 61 0.45 9.73 -9.67
N ARG A 62 1.71 10.06 -9.34
CA ARG A 62 2.73 9.07 -8.99
C ARG A 62 2.35 8.26 -7.75
N GLY A 63 1.76 8.91 -6.75
CA GLY A 63 1.26 8.25 -5.54
C GLY A 63 0.12 7.27 -5.86
N ALA A 64 -0.82 7.68 -6.70
CA ALA A 64 -1.96 6.87 -7.15
C ALA A 64 -1.51 5.63 -7.92
N GLU A 65 -0.60 5.79 -8.88
CA GLU A 65 -0.04 4.69 -9.67
C GLU A 65 0.69 3.68 -8.78
N LYS A 66 1.52 4.17 -7.85
CA LYS A 66 2.23 3.32 -6.88
C LYS A 66 1.25 2.53 -6.03
N TYR A 67 0.20 3.15 -5.53
CA TYR A 67 -0.83 2.48 -4.74
C TYR A 67 -1.52 1.38 -5.55
N GLU A 68 -1.93 1.68 -6.79
CA GLU A 68 -2.57 0.71 -7.67
C GLU A 68 -1.66 -0.49 -7.97
N SER A 69 -0.38 -0.25 -8.25
CA SER A 69 0.62 -1.30 -8.47
C SER A 69 0.78 -2.21 -7.25
N ILE A 70 0.85 -1.64 -6.04
CA ILE A 70 0.93 -2.40 -4.79
C ILE A 70 -0.33 -3.23 -4.58
N CYS A 71 -1.51 -2.66 -4.81
CA CYS A 71 -2.79 -3.37 -4.70
C CYS A 71 -2.85 -4.57 -5.65
N LYS A 72 -2.47 -4.40 -6.93
CA LYS A 72 -2.41 -5.49 -7.91
C LYS A 72 -1.46 -6.60 -7.46
N LYS A 73 -0.23 -6.26 -7.08
CA LYS A 73 0.77 -7.23 -6.60
C LYS A 73 0.27 -8.01 -5.37
N ARG A 74 -0.42 -7.34 -4.43
CA ARG A 74 -1.00 -7.99 -3.25
C ARG A 74 -2.16 -8.92 -3.61
N ALA A 75 -3.03 -8.50 -4.52
CA ALA A 75 -4.12 -9.33 -5.03
C ALA A 75 -3.58 -10.59 -5.73
N ASP A 76 -2.58 -10.44 -6.61
CA ASP A 76 -1.96 -11.56 -7.32
C ASP A 76 -1.27 -12.54 -6.36
N ALA A 77 -0.57 -12.04 -5.36
CA ALA A 77 0.06 -12.86 -4.33
C ALA A 77 -0.97 -13.65 -3.50
N ALA A 78 -2.08 -13.00 -3.12
CA ALA A 78 -3.18 -13.66 -2.43
C ALA A 78 -3.80 -14.75 -3.31
N ASN A 79 -4.11 -14.44 -4.57
CA ASN A 79 -4.69 -15.40 -5.52
C ASN A 79 -3.78 -16.61 -5.74
N LYS A 80 -2.47 -16.40 -5.91
CA LYS A 80 -1.50 -17.49 -6.02
C LYS A 80 -1.49 -18.37 -4.78
N LYS A 81 -1.54 -17.77 -3.58
CA LYS A 81 -1.60 -18.51 -2.31
C LYS A 81 -2.87 -19.35 -2.21
N TRP A 82 -4.02 -18.79 -2.56
CA TRP A 82 -5.29 -19.51 -2.56
C TRP A 82 -5.31 -20.66 -3.57
N GLU A 83 -4.75 -20.45 -4.76
CA GLU A 83 -4.64 -21.49 -5.79
C GLU A 83 -3.71 -22.64 -5.34
N MET A 84 -2.58 -22.33 -4.69
CA MET A 84 -1.71 -23.36 -4.11
C MET A 84 -2.43 -24.16 -3.02
N LEU A 85 -3.18 -23.49 -2.15
CA LEU A 85 -3.95 -24.15 -1.09
C LEU A 85 -5.04 -25.05 -1.68
N ARG A 86 -5.74 -24.58 -2.72
CA ARG A 86 -6.76 -25.36 -3.43
C ARG A 86 -6.17 -26.63 -4.04
N ARG A 87 -5.04 -26.51 -4.75
CA ARG A 87 -4.34 -27.67 -5.32
C ARG A 87 -3.81 -28.63 -4.26
N ALA A 88 -3.33 -28.13 -3.14
CA ALA A 88 -2.90 -28.97 -2.02
C ALA A 88 -4.07 -29.76 -1.41
N ASN A 89 -5.24 -29.12 -1.28
CA ASN A 89 -6.46 -29.80 -0.82
C ASN A 89 -6.95 -30.83 -1.84
N GLU A 90 -7.00 -30.50 -3.13
CA GLU A 90 -7.36 -31.44 -4.21
C GLU A 90 -6.42 -32.65 -4.24
N ALA A 91 -5.11 -32.44 -4.04
CA ALA A 91 -4.13 -33.53 -3.95
C ALA A 91 -4.34 -34.40 -2.70
N LEU A 92 -4.70 -33.79 -1.55
CA LEU A 92 -5.02 -34.54 -0.33
C LEU A 92 -6.28 -35.39 -0.50
N GLU A 93 -7.33 -34.85 -1.13
CA GLU A 93 -8.58 -35.57 -1.41
C GLU A 93 -8.35 -36.70 -2.44
N SER A 94 -7.61 -36.44 -3.52
CA SER A 94 -7.24 -37.47 -4.50
C SER A 94 -6.40 -38.60 -3.89
N ASN A 95 -5.51 -38.28 -2.94
CA ASN A 95 -4.70 -39.29 -2.24
C ASN A 95 -5.54 -40.06 -1.19
N SER A 96 -6.60 -39.46 -0.64
CA SER A 96 -7.56 -40.15 0.23
C SER A 96 -8.42 -41.18 -0.53
N MET A 97 -8.68 -40.95 -1.84
CA MET A 97 -9.39 -41.90 -2.71
C MET A 97 -8.50 -43.03 -3.27
N GLN A 98 -7.17 -42.92 -3.16
CA GLN A 98 -6.23 -43.99 -3.56
C GLN A 98 -5.88 -44.96 -2.42
N MET A 99 -6.30 -44.67 -1.19
CA MET A 99 -5.99 -45.52 -0.02
C MET A 99 -6.88 -46.77 0.09
N ASP A 100 -7.87 -46.95 -0.80
CA ASP A 100 -8.70 -48.17 -0.85
C ASP A 100 -8.06 -49.35 -1.64
N ALA A 101 -6.75 -49.29 -1.98
CA ALA A 101 -6.10 -50.39 -2.71
C ALA A 101 -4.70 -50.82 -2.25
N ASN A 102 -4.08 -50.22 -1.23
CA ASN A 102 -2.91 -50.87 -0.64
C ASN A 102 -2.71 -50.50 0.83
N GLY A 103 -2.48 -51.53 1.65
CA GLY A 103 -2.61 -51.50 3.11
C GLY A 103 -1.83 -50.41 3.83
N CYS A 104 -2.42 -49.94 4.92
CA CYS A 104 -1.91 -48.97 5.88
C CYS A 104 -0.40 -49.05 6.13
N ASN A 105 0.29 -47.91 5.98
CA ASN A 105 1.39 -47.59 6.89
C ASN A 105 1.36 -46.10 7.22
N CYS A 106 1.03 -45.78 8.46
CA CYS A 106 0.90 -44.43 8.98
C CYS A 106 2.29 -43.80 9.16
N ILE A 107 2.72 -42.95 8.22
CA ILE A 107 3.87 -42.07 8.44
C ILE A 107 3.36 -40.73 8.98
N GLN A 108 3.60 -40.51 10.27
CA GLN A 108 3.38 -39.22 10.91
C GLN A 108 4.36 -38.19 10.35
N MET A 109 3.84 -37.12 9.74
CA MET A 109 4.63 -35.95 9.40
C MET A 109 4.82 -35.10 10.65
N ASN A 110 5.96 -35.30 11.32
CA ASN A 110 6.46 -34.40 12.34
C ASN A 110 6.91 -33.09 11.68
N THR A 111 6.17 -32.00 11.88
CA THR A 111 6.63 -30.65 11.55
C THR A 111 7.58 -30.17 12.64
N ASN A 112 8.90 -30.31 12.45
CA ASN A 112 9.85 -29.55 13.25
C ASN A 112 11.14 -29.23 12.48
N GLY A 113 11.53 -27.94 12.48
CA GLY A 113 12.91 -27.54 12.17
C GLY A 113 13.07 -26.26 11.34
N GLY A 114 13.05 -25.10 12.01
CA GLY A 114 13.45 -23.82 11.43
C GLY A 114 13.41 -22.65 12.42
N ASN A 115 14.02 -22.86 13.58
CA ASN A 115 14.16 -21.92 14.69
C ASN A 115 14.99 -20.69 14.30
N ASN A 116 14.60 -19.49 14.73
CA ASN A 116 15.52 -18.40 15.09
C ASN A 116 14.77 -17.35 15.93
N ASN A 117 14.98 -17.41 17.24
CA ASN A 117 14.76 -16.28 18.13
C ASN A 117 16.14 -15.83 18.63
N PRO A 118 16.41 -14.51 18.68
CA PRO A 118 16.57 -13.95 20.01
C PRO A 118 15.79 -12.64 20.17
N LYS A 119 15.04 -12.56 21.26
CA LYS A 119 14.53 -11.32 21.86
C LYS A 119 15.72 -10.45 22.27
N SER A 120 15.73 -9.20 21.83
CA SER A 120 16.23 -8.07 22.63
C SER A 120 15.70 -6.75 22.06
N ASN A 121 14.57 -6.28 22.60
CA ASN A 121 14.14 -4.89 22.48
C ASN A 121 14.42 -4.20 23.83
N PRO A 122 15.41 -3.29 23.94
CA PRO A 122 15.48 -2.38 25.07
C PRO A 122 14.56 -1.19 24.77
N ASN A 123 13.36 -1.20 25.36
CA ASN A 123 12.51 -0.02 25.44
C ASN A 123 13.11 0.97 26.46
N PRO A 124 13.38 2.25 26.14
CA PRO A 124 13.77 3.25 27.12
C PRO A 124 12.53 3.70 27.90
N GLN A 125 12.40 3.27 29.15
CA GLN A 125 11.46 3.89 30.09
C GLN A 125 12.04 5.21 30.59
N SER A 126 11.39 6.32 30.22
CA SER A 126 11.49 7.58 30.93
C SER A 126 10.86 7.46 32.32
N LYS A 127 11.64 7.60 33.38
CA LYS A 127 11.17 8.10 34.68
C LYS A 127 12.19 9.10 35.24
N LYS A 128 11.84 10.38 35.09
CA LYS A 128 12.28 11.48 35.96
C LYS A 128 11.51 11.36 37.29
N GLU A 129 11.98 12.13 38.27
CA GLU A 129 11.44 12.40 39.62
C GLU A 129 12.05 11.47 40.69
N SER A 130 12.65 11.97 41.78
CA SER A 130 12.65 13.30 42.43
C SER A 130 14.02 13.62 43.02
#